data_AF-A0A8J8BL76-F1
#
_entry.id   AF-A0A8J8BL76-F1
#
_cell.length_a   1.000
_cell.length_b   1.000
_cell.length_c   1.000
_cell.angle_alpha   90.00
_cell.angle_beta   90.00
_cell.angle_gamma   90.00
#
_symmetry.space_group_name_H-M   'P 1'
#
loop_
_entity.id
_entity.type
_entity.pdbx_description
1 polymer ?
#
loop_
_entity_poly.entity_id
_entity_poly.type
_entity_poly.pdbx_seq_one_letter_code
_entity_poly.pdbx_strand_id
1 'polypeptide(L)'
;MLNELFSSSGVDILRVLCMAPYKEFYLRELAKESKTSPAHTSRMLNNLMKHNIVKKRKAGRQDFYRIDLEKQLAAYIFNLFHLERRLSLPAEFRAAMEEFCTRLKEKSGKDIISIILFGSVAKGKAGSESDLDILVISKKPEKTKDLTRDALQDISWFYGRQVEDHVHSMEGFDSRYKEGNDLIINVLRDGIVFHDSGFYVDYLKKELPSPSREYIRGTIDFARGKLRGIDDLSEKYPGTAIMPLRIAVRDAGRILLLSKGIIPGSRHDLPKQVSRFDRKNGNLIKKVNRMFESYEKEGKELKKEDILKYRNQAEKFLKKSIEVFESG
;
A
#
# COMPACT_ATOMS: atom_id res chain seq x y z
N MET A 1 10.53 -4.01 -33.90
CA MET A 1 9.80 -3.61 -32.67
C MET A 1 10.20 -4.48 -31.48
N LEU A 2 9.74 -5.73 -31.36
CA LEU A 2 9.97 -6.54 -30.13
C LEU A 2 11.46 -6.73 -29.77
N ASN A 3 12.33 -7.02 -30.75
CA ASN A 3 13.78 -7.16 -30.51
C ASN A 3 14.41 -5.91 -29.90
N GLU A 4 13.88 -4.73 -30.22
CA GLU A 4 14.38 -3.47 -29.69
C GLU A 4 13.85 -3.25 -28.27
N LEU A 5 12.54 -3.46 -28.06
CA LEU A 5 11.88 -3.36 -26.76
C LEU A 5 12.48 -4.31 -25.73
N PHE A 6 12.79 -5.54 -26.11
CA PHE A 6 13.34 -6.59 -25.25
C PHE A 6 14.86 -6.76 -25.37
N SER A 7 15.56 -5.72 -25.84
CA SER A 7 17.01 -5.59 -25.59
C SER A 7 17.28 -5.47 -24.09
N SER A 8 18.49 -5.81 -23.61
CA SER A 8 18.81 -5.74 -22.16
C SER A 8 18.46 -4.38 -21.55
N SER A 9 18.90 -3.29 -22.18
CA SER A 9 18.58 -1.93 -21.74
C SER A 9 17.12 -1.54 -21.94
N GLY A 10 16.43 -2.09 -22.95
CA GLY A 10 15.00 -1.89 -23.15
C GLY A 10 14.16 -2.52 -22.04
N VAL A 11 14.53 -3.75 -21.64
CA VAL A 11 13.95 -4.46 -20.50
C VAL A 11 14.14 -3.66 -19.21
N ASP A 12 15.33 -3.09 -18.95
CA ASP A 12 15.56 -2.30 -17.74
C ASP A 12 14.71 -1.02 -17.69
N ILE A 13 14.55 -0.32 -18.82
CA ILE A 13 13.70 0.88 -18.90
C ILE A 13 12.21 0.51 -18.72
N LEU A 14 11.75 -0.53 -19.41
CA LEU A 14 10.38 -1.02 -19.27
C LEU A 14 10.09 -1.48 -17.84
N ARG A 15 11.04 -2.17 -17.19
CA ARG A 15 10.91 -2.61 -15.80
C ARG A 15 10.66 -1.45 -14.86
N VAL A 16 11.44 -0.36 -14.97
CA VAL A 16 11.25 0.84 -14.14
C VAL A 16 9.87 1.46 -14.38
N LEU A 17 9.45 1.61 -15.64
CA LEU A 17 8.13 2.15 -15.98
C LEU A 17 6.98 1.29 -15.46
N CYS A 18 7.09 -0.04 -15.57
CA CYS A 18 6.06 -0.98 -15.12
C CYS A 18 6.04 -1.17 -13.59
N MET A 19 7.16 -0.97 -12.89
CA MET A 19 7.23 -1.02 -11.43
C MET A 19 6.60 0.21 -10.76
N ALA A 20 6.47 1.33 -11.47
CA ALA A 20 5.87 2.55 -10.97
C ALA A 20 4.88 3.14 -12.00
N PRO A 21 3.76 2.46 -12.28
CA PRO A 21 2.89 2.77 -13.42
C PRO A 21 2.27 4.18 -13.38
N TYR A 22 2.17 4.77 -12.20
CA TYR A 22 1.65 6.13 -11.99
C TYR A 22 2.72 7.20 -11.85
N LYS A 23 4.00 6.82 -11.74
CA LYS A 23 5.08 7.78 -11.60
C LYS A 23 5.40 8.40 -12.96
N GLU A 24 5.44 9.72 -12.99
CA GLU A 24 5.96 10.48 -14.12
C GLU A 24 7.46 10.68 -13.94
N PHE A 25 8.26 10.11 -14.85
CA PHE A 25 9.71 10.21 -14.83
C PHE A 25 10.20 11.29 -15.77
N TYR A 26 11.21 12.04 -15.37
CA TYR A 26 12.01 12.80 -16.34
C TYR A 26 13.15 11.95 -16.91
N LEU A 27 13.66 12.32 -18.09
CA LEU A 27 14.65 11.52 -18.83
C LEU A 27 15.84 11.07 -17.97
N ARG A 28 16.46 12.01 -17.24
CA ARG A 28 17.65 11.72 -16.41
C ARG A 28 17.33 10.84 -15.21
N GLU A 29 16.12 10.93 -14.66
CA GLU A 29 15.64 10.05 -13.59
C GLU A 29 15.51 8.63 -14.09
N LEU A 30 14.80 8.46 -15.22
CA LEU A 30 14.56 7.15 -15.81
C LEU A 30 15.89 6.49 -16.22
N ALA A 31 16.81 7.25 -16.80
CA ALA A 31 18.15 6.78 -17.13
C ALA A 31 18.90 6.28 -15.89
N LYS A 32 18.87 7.05 -14.80
CA LYS A 32 19.50 6.68 -13.53
C LYS A 32 18.89 5.42 -12.91
N GLU A 33 17.56 5.35 -12.84
CA GLU A 33 16.86 4.21 -12.22
C GLU A 33 17.00 2.93 -13.05
N SER A 34 16.97 3.04 -14.38
CA SER A 34 17.20 1.90 -15.28
C SER A 34 18.67 1.55 -15.47
N LYS A 35 19.59 2.31 -14.87
CA LYS A 35 21.06 2.17 -15.06
C LYS A 35 21.47 2.23 -16.54
N THR A 36 20.81 3.07 -17.34
CA THR A 36 21.10 3.29 -18.76
C THR A 36 21.62 4.72 -19.02
N SER A 37 22.22 4.95 -20.19
CA SER A 37 22.69 6.30 -20.56
C SER A 37 21.53 7.18 -21.06
N PRO A 38 21.51 8.51 -20.78
CA PRO A 38 20.43 9.39 -21.22
C PRO A 38 20.15 9.35 -22.72
N ALA A 39 21.19 9.20 -23.55
CA ALA A 39 21.05 9.08 -25.00
C ALA A 39 20.33 7.78 -25.40
N HIS A 40 20.66 6.65 -24.74
CA HIS A 40 19.97 5.39 -24.96
C HIS A 40 18.52 5.45 -24.47
N THR A 41 18.30 5.96 -23.24
CA THR A 41 16.95 6.14 -22.68
C THR A 41 16.07 7.00 -23.58
N SER A 42 16.61 8.09 -24.14
CA SER A 42 15.85 8.96 -25.04
C SER A 42 15.45 8.25 -26.34
N ARG A 43 16.37 7.45 -26.94
CA ARG A 43 16.06 6.65 -28.13
C ARG A 43 14.97 5.63 -27.84
N MET A 44 15.09 4.90 -26.72
CA MET A 44 14.10 3.93 -26.29
C MET A 44 12.74 4.59 -26.03
N LEU A 45 12.68 5.72 -25.33
CA LEU A 45 11.44 6.45 -25.08
C LEU A 45 10.76 6.89 -26.38
N ASN A 46 11.53 7.37 -27.37
CA ASN A 46 10.97 7.71 -28.68
C ASN A 46 10.32 6.50 -29.36
N ASN A 47 10.94 5.32 -29.26
CA ASN A 47 10.38 4.09 -29.79
C ASN A 47 9.13 3.64 -29.02
N LEU A 48 9.16 3.69 -27.69
CA LEU A 48 8.01 3.37 -26.84
C LEU A 48 6.82 4.30 -27.13
N MET A 49 7.06 5.59 -27.33
CA MET A 49 6.02 6.56 -27.73
C MET A 49 5.45 6.25 -29.12
N LYS A 50 6.31 5.89 -30.09
CA LYS A 50 5.87 5.50 -31.44
C LYS A 50 4.90 4.31 -31.42
N HIS A 51 5.04 3.43 -30.44
CA HIS A 51 4.18 2.26 -30.25
C HIS A 51 3.08 2.46 -29.20
N ASN A 52 2.85 3.69 -28.73
CA ASN A 52 1.88 4.02 -27.69
C ASN A 52 2.05 3.19 -26.40
N ILE A 53 3.28 2.81 -26.06
CA ILE A 53 3.59 2.13 -24.79
C ILE A 53 3.80 3.16 -23.68
N VAL A 54 4.32 4.33 -24.04
CA VAL A 54 4.62 5.44 -23.12
C VAL A 54 3.93 6.70 -23.62
N LYS A 55 3.32 7.44 -22.69
CA LYS A 55 2.81 8.79 -22.90
C LYS A 55 3.77 9.84 -22.37
N LYS A 56 3.76 11.01 -23.01
CA LYS A 56 4.62 12.16 -22.66
C LYS A 56 3.76 13.36 -22.27
N ARG A 57 4.12 14.00 -21.16
CA ARG A 57 3.53 15.27 -20.71
C ARG A 57 4.61 16.34 -20.61
N LYS A 58 4.31 17.56 -21.05
CA LYS A 58 5.19 18.72 -20.87
C LYS A 58 4.74 19.53 -19.66
N ALA A 59 5.69 19.91 -18.80
CA ALA A 59 5.47 20.89 -17.72
C ALA A 59 6.62 21.90 -17.73
N GLY A 60 6.33 23.14 -18.14
CA GLY A 60 7.37 24.13 -18.37
C GLY A 60 8.38 23.67 -19.43
N ARG A 61 9.67 23.62 -19.05
CA ARG A 61 10.76 23.16 -19.93
C ARG A 61 11.08 21.66 -19.80
N GLN A 62 10.35 20.92 -18.98
CA GLN A 62 10.65 19.53 -18.65
C GLN A 62 9.63 18.58 -19.26
N ASP A 63 10.14 17.50 -19.82
CA ASP A 63 9.37 16.38 -20.35
C ASP A 63 9.24 15.27 -19.29
N PHE A 64 8.03 14.76 -19.14
CA PHE A 64 7.67 13.68 -18.23
C PHE A 64 7.13 12.50 -19.02
N TYR A 65 7.53 11.29 -18.62
CA TYR A 65 7.22 10.04 -19.30
C TYR A 65 6.58 9.05 -18.32
N ARG A 66 5.53 8.37 -18.78
CA ARG A 66 4.84 7.32 -18.02
C ARG A 66 4.34 6.23 -18.95
N ILE A 67 4.26 4.99 -18.48
CA ILE A 67 3.58 3.92 -19.21
C ILE A 67 2.10 4.30 -19.45
N ASP A 68 1.60 4.00 -20.65
CA ASP A 68 0.24 4.31 -21.07
C ASP A 68 -0.66 3.07 -21.01
N LEU A 69 -1.10 2.71 -19.80
CA LEU A 69 -1.88 1.48 -19.56
C LEU A 69 -3.26 1.45 -20.23
N GLU A 70 -3.75 2.59 -20.74
CA GLU A 70 -4.94 2.63 -21.60
C GLU A 70 -4.73 1.89 -22.92
N LYS A 71 -3.47 1.69 -23.33
CA LYS A 71 -3.09 1.02 -24.57
C LYS A 71 -2.84 -0.46 -24.31
N GLN A 72 -3.46 -1.29 -25.16
CA GLN A 72 -3.46 -2.74 -24.98
C GLN A 72 -2.04 -3.34 -24.94
N LEU A 73 -1.13 -2.89 -25.81
CA LEU A 73 0.26 -3.38 -25.81
C LEU A 73 0.98 -3.01 -24.50
N ALA A 74 0.80 -1.80 -24.00
CA ALA A 74 1.37 -1.37 -22.73
C ALA A 74 0.83 -2.21 -21.56
N ALA A 75 -0.47 -2.51 -21.55
CA ALA A 75 -1.09 -3.37 -20.54
C ALA A 75 -0.54 -4.80 -20.57
N TYR A 76 -0.32 -5.39 -21.74
CA TYR A 76 0.33 -6.71 -21.84
C TYR A 76 1.77 -6.70 -21.34
N ILE A 77 2.56 -5.68 -21.71
CA ILE A 77 3.94 -5.52 -21.22
C ILE A 77 3.93 -5.38 -19.70
N PHE A 78 3.05 -4.53 -19.16
CA PHE A 78 2.88 -4.35 -17.73
C PHE A 78 2.57 -5.66 -17.01
N ASN A 79 1.65 -6.47 -17.54
CA ASN A 79 1.30 -7.78 -16.98
C ASN A 79 2.49 -8.74 -17.00
N LEU A 80 3.32 -8.73 -18.05
CA LEU A 80 4.53 -9.54 -18.13
C LEU A 80 5.54 -9.17 -17.02
N PHE A 81 5.79 -7.87 -16.81
CA PHE A 81 6.67 -7.40 -15.73
C PHE A 81 6.07 -7.64 -14.34
N HIS A 82 4.74 -7.62 -14.20
CA HIS A 82 4.07 -8.02 -12.96
C HIS A 82 4.22 -9.52 -12.66
N LEU A 83 4.19 -10.36 -13.69
CA LEU A 83 4.49 -11.78 -13.55
C LEU A 83 5.97 -11.99 -13.15
N GLU A 84 6.92 -11.30 -13.79
CA GLU A 84 8.33 -11.31 -13.39
C GLU A 84 8.46 -10.93 -11.90
N ARG A 85 7.77 -9.87 -11.46
CA ARG A 85 7.79 -9.42 -10.06
C ARG A 85 7.25 -10.47 -9.10
N ARG A 86 6.12 -11.12 -9.43
CA ARG A 86 5.58 -12.25 -8.65
C ARG A 86 6.58 -13.40 -8.56
N LEU A 87 7.24 -13.75 -9.66
CA LEU A 87 8.24 -14.81 -9.69
C LEU A 87 9.50 -14.44 -8.89
N SER A 88 9.84 -13.15 -8.79
CA SER A 88 10.98 -12.65 -8.02
C SER A 88 10.74 -12.53 -6.51
N LEU A 89 9.51 -12.78 -6.04
CA LEU A 89 9.22 -12.78 -4.60
C LEU A 89 10.06 -13.85 -3.89
N PRO A 90 10.52 -13.60 -2.64
CA PRO A 90 11.18 -14.64 -1.86
C PRO A 90 10.30 -15.88 -1.76
N ALA A 91 10.92 -17.06 -1.85
CA ALA A 91 10.23 -18.34 -2.04
C ALA A 91 9.13 -18.58 -0.99
N GLU A 92 9.40 -18.24 0.27
CA GLU A 92 8.46 -18.31 1.39
C GLU A 92 7.20 -17.45 1.19
N PHE A 93 7.33 -16.19 0.77
CA PHE A 93 6.18 -15.31 0.52
C PHE A 93 5.40 -15.75 -0.71
N ARG A 94 6.10 -16.21 -1.75
CA ARG A 94 5.47 -16.71 -2.97
C ARG A 94 4.66 -17.98 -2.68
N ALA A 95 5.23 -18.95 -1.97
CA ALA A 95 4.57 -20.20 -1.60
C ALA A 95 3.35 -19.94 -0.71
N ALA A 96 3.48 -19.08 0.31
CA ALA A 96 2.37 -18.71 1.18
C ALA A 96 1.21 -18.07 0.39
N MET A 97 1.51 -17.16 -0.54
CA MET A 97 0.49 -16.53 -1.39
C MET A 97 -0.15 -17.50 -2.38
N GLU A 98 0.63 -18.41 -2.96
CA GLU A 98 0.12 -19.42 -3.90
C GLU A 98 -0.82 -20.40 -3.19
N GLU A 99 -0.42 -20.88 -2.02
CA GLU A 99 -1.25 -21.74 -1.17
C GLU A 99 -2.54 -21.03 -0.74
N PHE A 100 -2.43 -19.78 -0.27
CA PHE A 100 -3.59 -18.95 0.07
C PHE A 100 -4.56 -18.82 -1.12
N CYS A 101 -4.04 -18.50 -2.30
CA CYS A 101 -4.86 -18.34 -3.51
C CYS A 101 -5.55 -19.64 -3.90
N THR A 102 -4.86 -20.77 -3.83
CA THR A 102 -5.41 -22.10 -4.14
C THR A 102 -6.57 -22.43 -3.20
N ARG A 103 -6.34 -22.37 -1.88
CA ARG A 103 -7.37 -22.66 -0.86
C ARG A 103 -8.59 -21.76 -1.01
N LEU A 104 -8.38 -20.46 -1.20
CA LEU A 104 -9.49 -19.51 -1.31
C LEU A 104 -10.30 -19.76 -2.59
N LYS A 105 -9.64 -20.11 -3.70
CA LYS A 105 -10.31 -20.44 -4.96
C LYS A 105 -11.04 -21.77 -4.92
N GLU A 106 -10.53 -22.77 -4.23
CA GLU A 106 -11.24 -24.05 -4.04
C GLU A 106 -12.56 -23.84 -3.28
N LYS A 107 -12.55 -23.02 -2.23
CA LYS A 107 -13.75 -22.75 -1.42
C LYS A 107 -14.72 -21.74 -2.06
N SER A 108 -14.22 -20.78 -2.84
CA SER A 108 -15.02 -19.61 -3.28
C SER A 108 -14.70 -19.07 -4.69
N GLY A 109 -13.99 -19.82 -5.54
CA GLY A 109 -13.37 -19.29 -6.77
C GLY A 109 -14.28 -18.55 -7.74
N LYS A 110 -15.57 -18.93 -7.84
CA LYS A 110 -16.55 -18.24 -8.71
C LYS A 110 -16.93 -16.84 -8.21
N ASP A 111 -16.76 -16.60 -6.91
CA ASP A 111 -17.08 -15.33 -6.26
C ASP A 111 -15.84 -14.42 -6.17
N ILE A 112 -14.62 -14.96 -6.30
CA ILE A 112 -13.37 -14.18 -6.23
C ILE A 112 -13.10 -13.43 -7.55
N ILE A 113 -13.07 -12.11 -7.47
CA ILE A 113 -12.79 -11.19 -8.58
C ILE A 113 -11.28 -10.95 -8.72
N SER A 114 -10.61 -10.56 -7.63
CA SER A 114 -9.18 -10.28 -7.63
C SER A 114 -8.52 -10.65 -6.30
N ILE A 115 -7.25 -11.06 -6.35
CA ILE A 115 -6.37 -11.27 -5.19
C ILE A 115 -5.05 -10.52 -5.46
N ILE A 116 -4.73 -9.56 -4.60
CA ILE A 116 -3.57 -8.69 -4.76
C ILE A 116 -2.75 -8.70 -3.48
N LEU A 117 -1.46 -9.04 -3.60
CA LEU A 117 -0.48 -8.80 -2.54
C LEU A 117 0.00 -7.35 -2.65
N PHE A 118 0.03 -6.60 -1.55
CA PHE A 118 0.55 -5.24 -1.54
C PHE A 118 1.48 -5.02 -0.34
N GLY A 119 1.72 -3.75 0.00
CA GLY A 119 2.48 -3.41 1.20
C GLY A 119 3.97 -3.72 1.11
N SER A 120 4.57 -4.06 2.25
CA SER A 120 6.04 -4.09 2.38
C SER A 120 6.71 -5.21 1.55
N VAL A 121 6.05 -6.37 1.48
CA VAL A 121 6.49 -7.53 0.70
C VAL A 121 6.46 -7.21 -0.78
N ALA A 122 5.33 -6.68 -1.28
CA ALA A 122 5.23 -6.29 -2.68
C ALA A 122 6.31 -5.25 -3.06
N LYS A 123 6.59 -4.29 -2.18
CA LYS A 123 7.61 -3.24 -2.38
C LYS A 123 9.06 -3.75 -2.35
N GLY A 124 9.29 -5.04 -2.08
CA GLY A 124 10.65 -5.59 -1.93
C GLY A 124 11.41 -5.04 -0.71
N LYS A 125 10.68 -4.51 0.27
CA LYS A 125 11.24 -3.98 1.53
C LYS A 125 11.01 -4.91 2.71
N ALA A 126 10.44 -6.09 2.47
CA ALA A 126 10.16 -7.04 3.52
C ALA A 126 11.45 -7.61 4.12
N GLY A 127 11.54 -7.60 5.44
CA GLY A 127 12.41 -8.48 6.20
C GLY A 127 11.70 -9.81 6.52
N SER A 128 12.41 -10.71 7.18
CA SER A 128 11.91 -12.04 7.57
C SER A 128 10.72 -12.03 8.53
N GLU A 129 10.29 -10.89 9.08
CA GLU A 129 9.14 -10.78 10.00
C GLU A 129 8.00 -9.95 9.39
N SER A 130 8.01 -9.75 8.07
CA SER A 130 7.05 -8.88 7.41
C SER A 130 5.72 -9.59 7.22
N ASP A 131 4.64 -8.85 7.51
CA ASP A 131 3.29 -9.34 7.30
C ASP A 131 2.97 -9.42 5.80
N LEU A 132 2.09 -10.36 5.44
CA LEU A 132 1.47 -10.39 4.13
C LEU A 132 0.27 -9.43 4.14
N ASP A 133 0.34 -8.34 3.36
CA ASP A 133 -0.78 -7.42 3.18
C ASP A 133 -1.58 -7.85 1.93
N ILE A 134 -2.80 -8.36 2.10
CA ILE A 134 -3.59 -8.95 1.00
C ILE A 134 -4.93 -8.22 0.82
N LEU A 135 -5.23 -7.84 -0.41
CA LEU A 135 -6.55 -7.39 -0.83
C LEU A 135 -7.25 -8.51 -1.60
N VAL A 136 -8.47 -8.84 -1.19
CA VAL A 136 -9.39 -9.73 -1.91
C VAL A 136 -10.64 -8.94 -2.32
N ILE A 137 -10.97 -9.02 -3.60
CA ILE A 137 -12.22 -8.46 -4.14
C ILE A 137 -13.14 -9.62 -4.47
N SER A 138 -14.37 -9.59 -3.96
CA SER A 138 -15.33 -10.69 -4.09
C SER A 138 -16.75 -10.21 -4.32
N LYS A 139 -17.54 -11.00 -5.05
CA LYS A 139 -18.99 -10.82 -5.18
C LYS A 139 -19.74 -11.04 -3.86
N LYS A 140 -19.16 -11.79 -2.93
CA LYS A 140 -19.74 -12.14 -1.63
C LYS A 140 -18.73 -11.85 -0.51
N PRO A 141 -18.42 -10.57 -0.22
CA PRO A 141 -17.32 -10.18 0.66
C PRO A 141 -17.47 -10.76 2.07
N GLU A 142 -18.68 -10.79 2.66
CA GLU A 142 -18.88 -11.32 4.01
C GLU A 142 -18.51 -12.81 4.12
N LYS A 143 -19.03 -13.64 3.20
CA LYS A 143 -18.66 -15.06 3.13
C LYS A 143 -17.17 -15.24 2.84
N THR A 144 -16.63 -14.47 1.92
CA THR A 144 -15.21 -14.55 1.55
C THR A 144 -14.31 -14.14 2.72
N LYS A 145 -14.74 -13.24 3.60
CA LYS A 145 -13.98 -12.81 4.77
C LYS A 145 -13.72 -13.95 5.74
N ASP A 146 -14.74 -14.76 6.04
CA ASP A 146 -14.57 -15.92 6.92
C ASP A 146 -13.66 -16.98 6.27
N LEU A 147 -13.87 -17.28 4.98
CA LEU A 147 -13.00 -18.21 4.25
C LEU A 147 -11.56 -17.73 4.13
N THR A 148 -11.37 -16.41 4.01
CA THR A 148 -10.06 -15.77 4.00
C THR A 148 -9.39 -15.98 5.35
N ARG A 149 -10.07 -15.68 6.46
CA ARG A 149 -9.54 -15.89 7.81
C ARG A 149 -9.11 -17.34 8.05
N ASP A 150 -9.93 -18.31 7.67
CA ASP A 150 -9.58 -19.73 7.79
C ASP A 150 -8.30 -20.06 7.02
N ALA A 151 -8.21 -19.64 5.75
CA ALA A 151 -7.03 -19.89 4.93
C ALA A 151 -5.79 -19.20 5.50
N LEU A 152 -5.94 -18.01 6.08
CA LEU A 152 -4.84 -17.25 6.66
C LEU A 152 -4.35 -17.82 7.98
N GLN A 153 -5.20 -18.45 8.77
CA GLN A 153 -4.78 -19.12 10.00
C GLN A 153 -3.81 -20.26 9.69
N ASP A 154 -4.10 -21.06 8.67
CA ASP A 154 -3.23 -22.15 8.22
C ASP A 154 -1.89 -21.62 7.70
N ILE A 155 -1.93 -20.53 6.91
CA ILE A 155 -0.72 -19.87 6.39
C ILE A 155 0.11 -19.31 7.53
N SER A 156 -0.52 -18.63 8.49
CA SER A 156 0.16 -18.06 9.64
C SER A 156 0.83 -19.13 10.49
N TRP A 157 0.16 -20.27 10.69
CA TRP A 157 0.69 -21.39 11.43
C TRP A 157 1.87 -22.06 10.72
N PHE A 158 1.71 -22.37 9.43
CA PHE A 158 2.71 -23.14 8.68
C PHE A 158 3.94 -22.31 8.30
N TYR A 159 3.74 -21.04 7.90
CA TYR A 159 4.81 -20.17 7.42
C TYR A 159 5.34 -19.22 8.51
N GLY A 160 4.69 -19.13 9.67
CA GLY A 160 5.09 -18.21 10.74
C GLY A 160 4.94 -16.74 10.32
N ARG A 161 3.87 -16.41 9.59
CA ARG A 161 3.66 -15.08 9.01
C ARG A 161 2.30 -14.52 9.41
N GLN A 162 2.29 -13.33 10.01
CA GLN A 162 1.04 -12.59 10.18
C GLN A 162 0.52 -12.14 8.81
N VAL A 163 -0.80 -12.19 8.63
CA VAL A 163 -1.44 -11.74 7.40
C VAL A 163 -2.49 -10.69 7.75
N GLU A 164 -2.40 -9.54 7.10
CA GLU A 164 -3.39 -8.46 7.19
C GLU A 164 -4.27 -8.53 5.93
N ASP A 165 -5.55 -8.86 6.12
CA ASP A 165 -6.49 -9.03 5.03
C ASP A 165 -7.48 -7.87 4.90
N HIS A 166 -7.78 -7.55 3.64
CA HIS A 166 -8.82 -6.62 3.29
C HIS A 166 -9.74 -7.29 2.27
N VAL A 167 -10.96 -7.61 2.70
CA VAL A 167 -11.99 -8.17 1.82
C VAL A 167 -13.01 -7.10 1.48
N HIS A 168 -13.20 -6.85 0.18
CA HIS A 168 -14.12 -5.83 -0.32
C HIS A 168 -15.01 -6.37 -1.45
N SER A 169 -16.20 -5.78 -1.60
CA SER A 169 -16.96 -5.91 -2.85
C SER A 169 -16.37 -5.00 -3.93
N MET A 170 -16.83 -5.17 -5.17
CA MET A 170 -16.47 -4.28 -6.28
C MET A 170 -16.91 -2.83 -5.99
N GLU A 171 -18.11 -2.65 -5.44
CA GLU A 171 -18.67 -1.34 -5.06
C GLU A 171 -17.88 -0.74 -3.89
N GLY A 172 -17.53 -1.56 -2.89
CA GLY A 172 -16.70 -1.14 -1.76
C GLY A 172 -15.29 -0.72 -2.16
N PHE A 173 -14.73 -1.36 -3.19
CA PHE A 173 -13.46 -0.94 -3.80
C PHE A 173 -13.63 0.38 -4.57
N ASP A 174 -14.66 0.49 -5.42
CA ASP A 174 -14.91 1.69 -6.24
C ASP A 174 -15.16 2.95 -5.38
N SER A 175 -15.96 2.84 -4.31
CA SER A 175 -16.21 3.94 -3.38
C SER A 175 -14.90 4.43 -2.73
N ARG A 176 -14.09 3.50 -2.21
CA ARG A 176 -12.78 3.83 -1.61
C ARG A 176 -11.80 4.40 -2.63
N TYR A 177 -11.82 3.87 -3.86
CA TYR A 177 -11.07 4.44 -4.96
C TYR A 177 -11.47 5.90 -5.16
N LYS A 178 -12.75 6.21 -5.39
CA LYS A 178 -13.24 7.59 -5.62
C LYS A 178 -12.91 8.55 -4.48
N GLU A 179 -12.87 8.06 -3.25
CA GLU A 179 -12.45 8.80 -2.06
C GLU A 179 -10.95 9.08 -1.97
N GLY A 180 -10.12 8.49 -2.84
CA GLY A 180 -8.67 8.56 -2.74
C GLY A 180 -8.12 7.86 -1.48
N ASN A 181 -8.79 6.77 -1.07
CA ASN A 181 -8.40 5.98 0.10
C ASN A 181 -6.97 5.45 -0.04
N ASP A 182 -6.11 5.75 0.92
CA ASP A 182 -4.67 5.45 0.84
C ASP A 182 -4.36 3.97 0.68
N LEU A 183 -5.18 3.06 1.22
CA LEU A 183 -5.02 1.62 1.01
C LEU A 183 -5.21 1.27 -0.46
N ILE A 184 -6.33 1.69 -1.07
CA ILE A 184 -6.61 1.41 -2.48
C ILE A 184 -5.54 2.04 -3.38
N ILE A 185 -5.10 3.25 -3.06
CA ILE A 185 -4.02 3.91 -3.80
C ILE A 185 -2.70 3.13 -3.67
N ASN A 186 -2.34 2.63 -2.48
CA ASN A 186 -1.15 1.80 -2.30
C ASN A 186 -1.26 0.45 -3.04
N VAL A 187 -2.44 -0.19 -3.02
CA VAL A 187 -2.69 -1.41 -3.78
C VAL A 187 -2.46 -1.14 -5.26
N LEU A 188 -3.08 -0.11 -5.84
CA LEU A 188 -2.92 0.22 -7.25
C LEU A 188 -1.47 0.53 -7.62
N ARG A 189 -0.75 1.27 -6.77
CA ARG A 189 0.62 1.69 -7.04
C ARG A 189 1.63 0.56 -6.98
N ASP A 190 1.50 -0.30 -5.98
CA ASP A 190 2.55 -1.21 -5.58
C ASP A 190 2.09 -2.67 -5.53
N GLY A 191 0.85 -2.99 -5.88
CA GLY A 191 0.28 -4.32 -5.80
C GLY A 191 0.90 -5.32 -6.79
N ILE A 192 0.89 -6.60 -6.41
CA ILE A 192 1.24 -7.75 -7.23
C ILE A 192 0.00 -8.61 -7.37
N VAL A 193 -0.46 -8.79 -8.60
CA VAL A 193 -1.69 -9.53 -8.90
C VAL A 193 -1.41 -11.04 -8.87
N PHE A 194 -2.13 -11.77 -8.04
CA PHE A 194 -2.14 -13.24 -8.04
C PHE A 194 -3.35 -13.82 -8.77
N HIS A 195 -4.44 -13.08 -8.79
CA HIS A 195 -5.67 -13.39 -9.53
C HIS A 195 -6.38 -12.09 -9.90
N ASP A 196 -6.92 -12.01 -11.10
CA ASP A 196 -7.81 -10.92 -11.51
C ASP A 196 -8.70 -11.37 -12.67
N SER A 197 -9.98 -11.00 -12.64
CA SER A 197 -10.92 -11.22 -13.75
C SER A 197 -10.94 -10.06 -14.76
N GLY A 198 -9.95 -9.17 -14.72
CA GLY A 198 -9.89 -7.91 -15.48
C GLY A 198 -10.32 -6.68 -14.70
N PHE A 199 -10.98 -6.85 -13.54
CA PHE A 199 -11.48 -5.74 -12.72
C PHE A 199 -10.35 -4.83 -12.24
N TYR A 200 -9.33 -5.39 -11.60
CA TYR A 200 -8.23 -4.61 -11.03
C TYR A 200 -7.40 -3.93 -12.12
N VAL A 201 -7.12 -4.64 -13.22
CA VAL A 201 -6.37 -4.09 -14.35
C VAL A 201 -7.08 -2.89 -14.98
N ASP A 202 -8.41 -2.86 -15.00
CA ASP A 202 -9.15 -1.70 -15.50
C ASP A 202 -8.99 -0.46 -14.63
N TYR A 203 -8.78 -0.60 -13.31
CA TYR A 203 -8.44 0.55 -12.46
C TYR A 203 -7.02 1.05 -12.67
N LEU A 204 -6.09 0.18 -13.07
CA LEU A 204 -4.71 0.59 -13.39
C LEU A 204 -4.63 1.57 -14.57
N LYS A 205 -5.66 1.59 -15.41
CA LYS A 205 -5.77 2.50 -16.57
C LYS A 205 -6.23 3.91 -16.17
N LYS A 206 -6.83 4.07 -15.00
CA LYS A 206 -7.42 5.33 -14.52
C LYS A 206 -6.37 6.15 -13.76
N GLU A 207 -6.55 7.46 -13.67
CA GLU A 207 -5.68 8.31 -12.85
C GLU A 207 -5.96 8.14 -11.36
N LEU A 208 -4.93 8.14 -10.51
CA LEU A 208 -5.10 8.02 -9.06
C LEU A 208 -5.82 9.25 -8.49
N PRO A 209 -6.98 9.06 -7.84
CA PRO A 209 -7.68 10.17 -7.20
C PRO A 209 -6.90 10.68 -6.00
N SER A 210 -7.03 11.99 -5.76
CA SER A 210 -6.53 12.60 -4.53
C SER A 210 -7.46 12.28 -3.37
N PRO A 211 -6.93 12.10 -2.14
CA PRO A 211 -7.75 11.88 -0.95
C PRO A 211 -8.81 12.96 -0.78
N SER A 212 -10.08 12.56 -0.65
CA SER A 212 -11.19 13.48 -0.46
C SER A 212 -11.17 14.06 0.96
N ARG A 213 -11.69 15.29 1.11
CA ARG A 213 -11.84 15.89 2.44
C ARG A 213 -12.75 15.07 3.35
N GLU A 214 -13.78 14.44 2.77
CA GLU A 214 -14.70 13.56 3.50
C GLU A 214 -13.98 12.33 4.07
N TYR A 215 -13.13 11.69 3.26
CA TYR A 215 -12.32 10.57 3.71
C TYR A 215 -11.36 10.95 4.86
N ILE A 216 -10.73 12.12 4.76
CA ILE A 216 -9.85 12.62 5.83
C ILE A 216 -10.68 12.93 7.09
N ARG A 217 -11.88 13.53 6.97
CA ARG A 217 -12.79 13.76 8.11
C ARG A 217 -13.23 12.46 8.77
N GLY A 218 -13.63 11.45 8.00
CA GLY A 218 -13.96 10.13 8.53
C GLY A 218 -12.78 9.50 9.30
N THR A 219 -11.56 9.70 8.82
CA THR A 219 -10.33 9.26 9.51
C THR A 219 -10.11 10.03 10.82
N ILE A 220 -10.38 11.35 10.84
CA ILE A 220 -10.33 12.19 12.05
C ILE A 220 -11.33 11.69 13.09
N ASP A 221 -12.59 11.46 12.70
CA ASP A 221 -13.64 11.05 13.61
C ASP A 221 -13.39 9.65 14.17
N PHE A 222 -12.88 8.73 13.34
CA PHE A 222 -12.44 7.42 13.79
C PHE A 222 -11.32 7.51 14.82
N ALA A 223 -10.28 8.31 14.56
CA ALA A 223 -9.16 8.50 15.49
C ALA A 223 -9.62 9.11 16.83
N ARG A 224 -10.51 10.11 16.79
CA ARG A 224 -11.13 10.70 17.99
C ARG A 224 -11.91 9.66 18.78
N GLY A 225 -12.72 8.85 18.10
CA GLY A 225 -13.48 7.76 18.71
C GLY A 225 -12.57 6.76 19.44
N LYS A 226 -11.45 6.39 18.82
CA LYS A 226 -10.46 5.49 19.45
C LYS A 226 -9.81 6.10 20.69
N LEU A 227 -9.52 7.41 20.71
CA LEU A 227 -8.94 8.08 21.87
C LEU A 227 -9.89 8.13 23.08
N ARG A 228 -11.19 8.37 22.86
CA ARG A 228 -12.17 8.56 23.94
C ARG A 228 -12.27 7.37 24.90
N GLY A 229 -12.13 6.14 24.41
CA GLY A 229 -12.25 4.93 25.23
C GLY A 229 -10.96 4.48 25.92
N ILE A 230 -9.81 5.14 25.67
CA ILE A 230 -8.52 4.66 26.18
C ILE A 230 -8.42 4.83 27.69
N ASP A 231 -8.95 5.92 28.24
CA ASP A 231 -8.80 6.26 29.65
C ASP A 231 -9.42 5.14 30.51
N ASP A 232 -10.70 4.83 30.29
CA ASP A 232 -11.44 3.75 30.97
C ASP A 232 -10.83 2.36 30.73
N LEU A 233 -10.44 2.06 29.47
CA LEU A 233 -9.82 0.77 29.13
C LEU A 233 -8.47 0.60 29.83
N SER A 234 -7.68 1.67 29.95
CA SER A 234 -6.35 1.61 30.55
C SER A 234 -6.40 1.38 32.05
N GLU A 235 -7.51 1.71 32.72
CA GLU A 235 -7.68 1.43 34.15
C GLU A 235 -7.84 -0.06 34.44
N LYS A 236 -8.59 -0.75 33.58
CA LYS A 236 -8.98 -2.16 33.79
C LYS A 236 -8.07 -3.11 33.01
N TYR A 237 -7.68 -2.73 31.80
CA TYR A 237 -6.98 -3.57 30.83
C TYR A 237 -5.95 -2.75 30.02
N PRO A 238 -4.82 -2.33 30.61
CA PRO A 238 -3.77 -1.59 29.90
C PRO A 238 -3.30 -2.26 28.60
N GLY A 239 -3.20 -3.60 28.60
CA GLY A 239 -2.89 -4.41 27.42
C GLY A 239 -3.91 -4.27 26.29
N THR A 240 -5.20 -4.17 26.61
CA THR A 240 -6.24 -3.93 25.59
C THR A 240 -6.21 -2.48 25.10
N ALA A 241 -5.85 -1.53 25.97
CA ALA A 241 -5.83 -0.11 25.66
C ALA A 241 -4.72 0.29 24.65
N ILE A 242 -3.66 -0.52 24.49
CA ILE A 242 -2.61 -0.24 23.50
C ILE A 242 -3.11 -0.29 22.05
N MET A 243 -4.09 -1.15 21.75
CA MET A 243 -4.62 -1.27 20.39
C MET A 243 -5.33 0.01 19.88
N PRO A 244 -6.34 0.58 20.58
CA PRO A 244 -6.92 1.86 20.18
C PRO A 244 -5.91 3.01 20.19
N LEU A 245 -4.93 3.01 21.12
CA LEU A 245 -3.85 3.99 21.12
C LEU A 245 -2.99 3.92 19.85
N ARG A 246 -2.57 2.71 19.45
CA ARG A 246 -1.79 2.46 18.23
C ARG A 246 -2.55 2.94 17.00
N ILE A 247 -3.86 2.66 16.92
CA ILE A 247 -4.72 3.12 15.83
C ILE A 247 -4.76 4.65 15.79
N ALA A 248 -5.03 5.31 16.93
CA ALA A 248 -5.12 6.77 16.99
C ALA A 248 -3.82 7.47 16.57
N VAL A 249 -2.67 6.97 17.03
CA VAL A 249 -1.35 7.51 16.68
C VAL A 249 -1.02 7.30 15.20
N ARG A 250 -1.36 6.12 14.65
CA ARG A 250 -1.22 5.83 13.22
C ARG A 250 -2.07 6.79 12.39
N ASP A 251 -3.34 6.93 12.74
CA ASP A 251 -4.30 7.72 11.95
C ASP A 251 -4.00 9.22 12.06
N ALA A 252 -3.53 9.73 13.20
CA ALA A 252 -2.98 11.09 13.30
C ALA A 252 -1.83 11.34 12.31
N GLY A 253 -0.95 10.35 12.12
CA GLY A 253 0.11 10.41 11.11
C GLY A 253 -0.39 10.35 9.68
N ARG A 254 -1.39 9.50 9.41
CA ARG A 254 -2.04 9.42 8.09
C ARG A 254 -2.70 10.75 7.74
N ILE A 255 -3.48 11.33 8.65
CA ILE A 255 -4.13 12.64 8.47
C ILE A 255 -3.09 13.69 8.10
N LEU A 256 -1.99 13.82 8.87
CA LEU A 256 -0.94 14.81 8.58
C LEU A 256 -0.38 14.68 7.16
N LEU A 257 -0.12 13.45 6.70
CA LEU A 257 0.43 13.22 5.36
C LEU A 257 -0.62 13.48 4.27
N LEU A 258 -1.85 12.98 4.45
CA LEU A 258 -2.95 13.16 3.51
C LEU A 258 -3.28 14.64 3.33
N SER A 259 -3.31 15.42 4.41
CA SER A 259 -3.49 16.88 4.35
C SER A 259 -2.37 17.63 3.62
N LYS A 260 -1.23 16.98 3.40
CA LYS A 260 -0.10 17.50 2.61
C LYS A 260 -0.06 16.92 1.19
N GLY A 261 -1.09 16.18 0.77
CA GLY A 261 -1.13 15.50 -0.53
C GLY A 261 -0.17 14.31 -0.63
N ILE A 262 0.29 13.78 0.50
CA ILE A 262 1.23 12.65 0.54
C ILE A 262 0.47 11.39 0.93
N ILE A 263 0.50 10.39 0.07
CA ILE A 263 -0.07 9.08 0.35
C ILE A 263 0.74 8.38 1.46
N PRO A 264 0.12 8.06 2.61
CA PRO A 264 0.75 7.28 3.66
C PRO A 264 1.22 5.92 3.13
N GLY A 265 2.41 5.48 3.54
CA GLY A 265 2.94 4.16 3.24
C GLY A 265 2.48 3.11 4.26
N SER A 266 3.15 1.95 4.25
CA SER A 266 2.89 0.88 5.22
C SER A 266 3.19 1.31 6.66
N ARG A 267 2.82 0.48 7.63
CA ARG A 267 3.16 0.67 9.07
C ARG A 267 4.65 0.95 9.32
N HIS A 268 5.53 0.43 8.47
CA HIS A 268 6.99 0.62 8.57
C HIS A 268 7.47 1.93 7.93
N ASP A 269 6.84 2.36 6.83
CA ASP A 269 7.18 3.59 6.12
C ASP A 269 6.61 4.85 6.82
N LEU A 270 5.40 4.73 7.40
CA LEU A 270 4.65 5.83 7.99
C LEU A 270 5.46 6.67 8.99
N PRO A 271 6.18 6.09 9.98
CA PRO A 271 6.94 6.90 10.94
C PRO A 271 8.05 7.72 10.28
N LYS A 272 8.69 7.18 9.23
CA LYS A 272 9.75 7.88 8.49
C LYS A 272 9.17 9.02 7.65
N GLN A 273 8.00 8.80 7.03
CA GLN A 273 7.30 9.84 6.28
C GLN A 273 6.88 11.00 7.20
N VAL A 274 6.22 10.68 8.32
CA VAL A 274 5.82 11.68 9.33
C VAL A 274 7.04 12.42 9.87
N SER A 275 8.15 11.73 10.14
CA SER A 275 9.37 12.35 10.68
C SER A 275 9.98 13.45 9.80
N ARG A 276 9.67 13.48 8.49
CA ARG A 276 10.11 14.55 7.58
C ARG A 276 9.44 15.89 7.87
N PHE A 277 8.26 15.87 8.49
CA PHE A 277 7.46 17.04 8.84
C PHE A 277 7.35 17.26 10.35
N ASP A 278 7.37 16.17 11.11
CA ASP A 278 7.26 16.16 12.56
C ASP A 278 8.05 14.97 13.15
N ARG A 279 9.34 15.21 13.42
CA ARG A 279 10.24 14.19 13.98
C ARG A 279 9.76 13.65 15.33
N LYS A 280 9.15 14.50 16.17
CA LYS A 280 8.65 14.10 17.49
C LYS A 280 7.52 13.08 17.34
N ASN A 281 6.54 13.37 16.50
CA ASN A 281 5.39 12.49 16.31
C ASN A 281 5.71 11.27 15.44
N GLY A 282 6.67 11.37 14.52
CA GLY A 282 7.24 10.19 13.85
C GLY A 282 7.88 9.21 14.85
N ASN A 283 8.58 9.71 15.87
CA ASN A 283 9.11 8.88 16.96
C ASN A 283 8.01 8.33 17.89
N LEU A 284 6.92 9.07 18.10
CA LEU A 284 5.78 8.59 18.87
C LEU A 284 5.17 7.33 18.23
N ILE A 285 4.95 7.33 16.91
CA ILE A 285 4.44 6.16 16.17
C ILE A 285 5.36 4.95 16.39
N LYS A 286 6.69 5.14 16.28
CA LYS A 286 7.66 4.05 16.53
C LYS A 286 7.57 3.50 17.95
N LYS A 287 7.47 4.36 18.95
CA LYS A 287 7.40 3.96 20.36
C LYS A 287 6.15 3.15 20.65
N VAL A 288 4.99 3.62 20.17
CA VAL A 288 3.71 2.94 20.38
C VAL A 288 3.66 1.61 19.64
N ASN A 289 4.18 1.52 18.42
CA ASN A 289 4.31 0.24 17.70
C ASN A 289 5.19 -0.76 18.46
N ARG A 290 6.36 -0.34 18.95
CA ARG A 290 7.25 -1.22 19.75
C ARG A 290 6.58 -1.68 21.05
N MET A 291 5.85 -0.77 21.71
CA MET A 291 5.12 -1.11 22.93
C MET A 291 4.03 -2.15 22.67
N PHE A 292 3.33 -2.03 21.55
CA PHE A 292 2.37 -3.04 21.10
C PHE A 292 3.06 -4.37 20.76
N GLU A 293 4.15 -4.36 19.99
CA GLU A 293 4.89 -5.56 19.61
C GLU A 293 5.42 -6.31 20.83
N SER A 294 5.99 -5.60 21.81
CA SER A 294 6.45 -6.21 23.05
C SER A 294 5.32 -6.77 23.92
N TYR A 295 4.13 -6.19 23.88
CA TYR A 295 2.96 -6.75 24.56
C TYR A 295 2.45 -8.01 23.84
N GLU A 296 2.24 -7.92 22.52
CA GLU A 296 1.63 -8.98 21.73
C GLU A 296 2.55 -10.19 21.53
N LYS A 297 3.83 -9.96 21.23
CA LYS A 297 4.79 -11.04 20.91
C LYS A 297 5.61 -11.51 22.11
N GLU A 298 5.94 -10.61 23.04
CA GLU A 298 6.82 -10.93 24.17
C GLU A 298 6.07 -11.09 25.49
N GLY A 299 4.75 -10.84 25.52
CA GLY A 299 3.93 -10.93 26.72
C GLY A 299 4.28 -9.90 27.80
N LYS A 300 4.94 -8.79 27.44
CA LYS A 300 5.31 -7.76 28.42
C LYS A 300 4.08 -7.03 28.95
N GLU A 301 3.96 -6.94 30.26
CA GLU A 301 2.92 -6.15 30.90
C GLU A 301 3.04 -4.66 30.58
N LEU A 302 1.89 -4.04 30.33
CA LEU A 302 1.80 -2.60 30.09
C LEU A 302 1.23 -1.89 31.32
N LYS A 303 1.81 -0.73 31.65
CA LYS A 303 1.36 0.09 32.77
C LYS A 303 0.38 1.16 32.29
N LYS A 304 -0.64 1.44 33.12
CA LYS A 304 -1.64 2.50 32.87
C LYS A 304 -0.96 3.84 32.61
N GLU A 305 0.07 4.18 33.38
CA GLU A 305 0.76 5.47 33.30
C GLU A 305 1.42 5.67 31.93
N ASP A 306 1.99 4.60 31.35
CA ASP A 306 2.59 4.64 30.02
C ASP A 306 1.53 4.82 28.94
N ILE A 307 0.40 4.11 29.04
CA ILE A 307 -0.73 4.26 28.12
C ILE A 307 -1.26 5.70 28.14
N LEU A 308 -1.56 6.24 29.34
CA LEU A 308 -2.09 7.61 29.48
C LEU A 308 -1.09 8.66 29.00
N LYS A 309 0.20 8.48 29.27
CA LYS A 309 1.27 9.35 28.77
C LYS A 309 1.31 9.40 27.24
N TYR A 310 1.18 8.26 26.57
CA TYR A 310 1.19 8.21 25.11
C TYR A 310 -0.16 8.64 24.52
N ARG A 311 -1.29 8.38 25.19
CA ARG A 311 -2.62 8.90 24.83
C ARG A 311 -2.64 10.43 24.80
N ASN A 312 -2.07 11.09 25.81
CA ASN A 312 -1.95 12.56 25.83
C ASN A 312 -1.04 13.10 24.70
N GLN A 313 0.00 12.36 24.31
CA GLN A 313 0.82 12.72 23.15
C GLN A 313 0.06 12.49 21.83
N ALA A 314 -0.71 11.41 21.74
CA ALA A 314 -1.55 11.08 20.58
C ALA A 314 -2.63 12.13 20.34
N GLU A 315 -3.29 12.62 21.39
CA GLU A 315 -4.30 13.68 21.30
C GLU A 315 -3.68 14.99 20.79
N LYS A 316 -2.52 15.40 21.33
CA LYS A 316 -1.79 16.57 20.84
C LYS A 316 -1.36 16.41 19.38
N PHE A 317 -0.91 15.22 19.00
CA PHE A 317 -0.55 14.91 17.62
C PHE A 317 -1.78 15.02 16.70
N LEU A 318 -2.89 14.39 17.07
CA LEU A 318 -4.13 14.42 16.32
C LEU A 318 -4.64 15.86 16.14
N LYS A 319 -4.65 16.67 17.21
CA LYS A 319 -5.03 18.09 17.15
C LYS A 319 -4.18 18.84 16.12
N LYS A 320 -2.86 18.68 16.17
CA LYS A 320 -1.95 19.30 15.19
C LYS A 320 -2.23 18.84 13.75
N SER A 321 -2.49 17.54 13.55
CA SER A 321 -2.83 17.02 12.22
C SER A 321 -4.14 17.59 11.68
N ILE A 322 -5.13 17.80 12.56
CA ILE A 322 -6.41 18.44 12.22
C ILE A 322 -6.21 19.91 11.86
N GLU A 323 -5.40 20.65 12.61
CA GLU A 323 -5.08 22.06 12.29
C GLU A 323 -4.45 22.18 10.89
N VAL A 324 -3.55 21.27 10.52
CA VAL A 324 -2.99 21.22 9.15
C VAL A 324 -4.06 20.93 8.11
N PHE A 325 -4.98 20.00 8.38
CA PHE A 325 -6.10 19.69 7.50
C PHE A 325 -7.07 20.85 7.30
N GLU A 326 -7.36 21.60 8.35
CA GLU A 326 -8.28 22.74 8.32
C GLU A 326 -7.66 23.96 7.63
N SER A 327 -6.33 24.10 7.69
CA SER A 327 -5.58 25.21 7.08
C SER A 327 -5.32 25.10 5.57
N GLY A 328 -5.50 23.90 4.99
CA GLY A 328 -5.32 23.63 3.55
C GLY A 328 -6.65 23.40 2.85
#